data_AF-A0A9E4UY08-F1
#
_entry.id   AF-A0A9E4UY08-F1
#
_cell.length_a   1.000
_cell.length_b   1.000
_cell.length_c   1.000
_cell.angle_alpha   90.00
_cell.angle_beta   90.00
_cell.angle_gamma   90.00
#
_symmetry.space_group_name_H-M   'P 1'
#
loop_
_entity.id
_entity.type
_entity.pdbx_description
1 polymer ?
#
loop_
_entity_poly.entity_id
_entity_poly.type
_entity_poly.pdbx_seq_one_letter_code
_entity_poly.pdbx_strand_id
1 'polypeptide(L)'
;YLGTVEEPKENRTEFVSTVEVYRNGRLERVLHPQRSFYPSFNMAATRAAIRSTPVEDLFVVPSENLPDGSVGFRILINPLIWWMWVAGPVMVLGTVVALWPQPSPSRVMVPSRTSRAAASAGATANAARPTVA
;
A
#
# COMPACT_ATOMS: atom_id res chain seq x y z
N TYR A 1 -17.55 -27.83 -7.78
CA TYR A 1 -16.53 -28.27 -8.76
C TYR A 1 -17.24 -29.06 -9.82
N LEU A 2 -17.03 -28.72 -11.10
CA LEU A 2 -17.76 -29.29 -12.23
C LEU A 2 -16.92 -30.26 -13.08
N GLY A 3 -15.63 -30.40 -12.77
CA GLY A 3 -14.71 -31.26 -13.53
C GLY A 3 -13.45 -30.52 -13.96
N THR A 4 -12.53 -31.29 -14.53
CA THR A 4 -11.27 -30.80 -15.11
C THR A 4 -11.17 -31.32 -16.53
N VAL A 5 -10.85 -30.42 -17.46
CA VAL A 5 -10.62 -30.74 -18.87
C VAL A 5 -9.12 -30.73 -19.11
N GLU A 6 -8.63 -31.77 -19.76
CA GLU A 6 -7.24 -31.85 -20.23
C GLU A 6 -7.16 -31.35 -21.67
N GLU A 7 -6.33 -30.33 -21.90
CA GLU A 7 -6.06 -29.77 -23.21
C GLU A 7 -4.57 -29.95 -23.56
N PRO A 8 -4.22 -30.94 -24.41
CA PRO A 8 -2.86 -31.04 -24.92
C PRO A 8 -2.57 -29.87 -25.87
N LYS A 9 -1.43 -29.19 -25.66
CA LYS A 9 -0.85 -28.18 -26.55
C LYS A 9 0.52 -28.67 -27.03
N GLU A 10 1.08 -28.00 -28.02
CA GLU A 10 2.35 -28.38 -28.65
C GLU A 10 3.53 -28.53 -27.66
N ASN A 11 3.61 -27.66 -26.64
CA ASN A 11 4.70 -27.66 -25.67
C ASN A 11 4.30 -27.99 -24.22
N ARG A 12 3.01 -28.21 -23.96
CA ARG A 12 2.48 -28.40 -22.62
C ARG A 12 1.14 -29.09 -22.62
N THR A 13 0.82 -29.76 -21.52
CA THR A 13 -0.53 -30.25 -21.25
C THR A 13 -1.19 -29.33 -20.22
N GLU A 14 -2.37 -28.81 -20.53
CA GLU A 14 -3.14 -27.95 -19.63
C GLU A 14 -4.27 -28.73 -18.96
N PHE A 15 -4.44 -28.56 -17.66
CA PHE A 15 -5.53 -29.09 -16.87
C PHE A 15 -6.35 -27.91 -16.37
N VAL A 16 -7.54 -27.71 -16.95
CA VAL A 16 -8.42 -26.58 -16.62
C VAL A 16 -9.58 -27.11 -15.79
N SER A 17 -9.62 -26.71 -14.52
CA SER A 17 -10.69 -27.11 -13.60
C SER A 17 -11.78 -26.04 -13.58
N THR A 18 -13.05 -26.45 -13.58
CA THR A 18 -14.18 -25.52 -13.44
C THR A 18 -14.73 -25.53 -12.02
N VAL A 19 -14.67 -24.38 -11.36
CA VAL A 19 -15.06 -24.21 -9.96
C VAL A 19 -16.11 -23.10 -9.85
N GLU A 20 -17.32 -23.47 -9.42
CA GLU A 20 -18.36 -22.51 -9.11
C GLU A 20 -18.23 -22.00 -7.67
N VAL A 21 -18.37 -20.69 -7.49
CA VAL A 21 -18.33 -20.03 -6.19
C VAL A 21 -19.71 -19.51 -5.85
N TYR A 22 -20.26 -20.00 -4.74
CA TYR A 22 -21.56 -19.59 -4.22
C TYR A 22 -21.38 -18.75 -2.95
N ARG A 23 -22.20 -17.70 -2.80
CA ARG A 23 -22.35 -16.93 -1.57
C ARG A 23 -23.83 -16.81 -1.26
N ASN A 24 -24.24 -17.20 -0.05
CA ASN A 24 -25.64 -17.15 0.40
C ASN A 24 -26.61 -17.82 -0.60
N GLY A 25 -26.21 -18.96 -1.18
CA GLY A 25 -27.01 -19.69 -2.17
C GLY A 25 -27.06 -19.07 -3.58
N ARG A 26 -26.46 -17.90 -3.81
CA ARG A 26 -26.36 -17.29 -5.14
C ARG A 26 -25.00 -17.59 -5.77
N LEU A 27 -25.00 -18.00 -7.03
CA LEU A 27 -23.79 -18.11 -7.83
C LEU A 27 -23.17 -16.72 -7.99
N GLU A 28 -21.97 -16.51 -7.46
CA GLU A 28 -21.27 -15.23 -7.59
C GLU A 28 -20.37 -15.21 -8.82
N ARG A 29 -19.62 -16.29 -9.05
CA ARG A 29 -18.70 -16.40 -10.18
C ARG A 29 -18.32 -17.85 -10.44
N VAL A 30 -18.03 -18.15 -11.71
CA VAL A 30 -17.34 -19.37 -12.14
C VAL A 30 -15.86 -19.03 -12.31
N LEU A 31 -14.99 -19.87 -11.74
CA LEU A 31 -13.55 -19.73 -11.75
C LEU A 31 -12.94 -20.90 -12.53
N HIS A 32 -11.89 -20.59 -13.28
CA HIS A 32 -11.17 -21.56 -14.12
C HIS A 32 -9.69 -21.66 -13.68
N PRO A 33 -9.40 -22.23 -12.49
CA PRO A 33 -8.03 -22.53 -12.11
C PRO A 33 -7.40 -23.48 -13.12
N GLN A 34 -6.14 -23.24 -13.44
CA GLN A 34 -5.42 -23.97 -14.47
C GLN A 34 -4.08 -24.47 -13.94
N ARG A 35 -3.70 -25.68 -14.35
CA ARG A 35 -2.36 -26.23 -14.15
C ARG A 35 -1.79 -26.62 -15.50
N SER A 36 -0.51 -26.36 -15.75
CA SER A 36 0.16 -26.68 -17.00
C SER A 36 1.39 -27.53 -16.72
N PHE A 37 1.57 -28.63 -17.42
CA PHE A 37 2.77 -29.45 -17.34
C PHE A 37 3.57 -29.32 -18.64
N TYR A 38 4.87 -29.05 -18.52
CA TYR A 38 5.81 -28.88 -19.62
C TYR A 38 6.75 -30.10 -19.67
N PRO A 39 6.51 -31.07 -20.57
CA PRO A 39 7.29 -32.31 -20.63
C PRO A 39 8.78 -32.07 -20.90
N SER A 40 9.10 -31.14 -21.80
CA SER A 40 10.49 -30.83 -22.19
C SER A 40 11.37 -30.33 -21.04
N PHE A 41 10.76 -29.71 -20.03
CA PHE A 41 11.46 -29.15 -18.87
C PHE A 41 11.17 -29.92 -17.58
N ASN A 42 10.35 -30.98 -17.65
CA ASN A 42 9.81 -31.69 -16.50
C ASN A 42 9.28 -30.76 -15.40
N MET A 43 8.56 -29.71 -15.80
CA MET A 43 8.14 -28.62 -14.91
C MET A 43 6.62 -28.46 -14.94
N ALA A 44 6.00 -28.25 -13.78
CA ALA A 44 4.60 -27.88 -13.65
C ALA A 44 4.45 -26.40 -13.27
N ALA A 45 3.50 -25.71 -13.89
CA ALA A 45 3.10 -24.35 -13.57
C ALA A 45 1.63 -24.31 -13.16
N THR A 46 1.32 -23.46 -12.17
CA THR A 46 -0.04 -23.33 -11.64
C THR A 46 -0.53 -21.90 -11.81
N ARG A 47 -1.67 -21.74 -12.47
CA ARG A 47 -2.40 -20.48 -12.59
C ARG A 47 -3.63 -20.55 -11.69
N ALA A 48 -3.54 -19.83 -10.58
CA ALA A 48 -4.67 -19.64 -9.67
C ALA A 48 -5.78 -18.82 -10.34
N ALA A 49 -7.03 -19.19 -10.07
CA ALA A 49 -8.16 -18.34 -10.39
C ALA A 49 -8.43 -17.38 -9.23
N ILE A 50 -8.45 -16.09 -9.52
CA ILE A 50 -8.55 -15.02 -8.52
C ILE A 50 -9.83 -14.24 -8.77
N ARG A 51 -10.58 -14.00 -7.70
CA ARG A 51 -11.68 -13.04 -7.69
C ARG A 51 -11.39 -12.00 -6.62
N SER A 52 -11.06 -10.80 -7.05
CA SER A 52 -10.86 -9.66 -6.15
C SER A 52 -12.15 -8.86 -5.96
N THR A 53 -12.41 -8.46 -4.73
CA THR A 53 -13.49 -7.52 -4.36
C THR A 53 -12.92 -6.47 -3.40
N PRO A 54 -13.57 -5.30 -3.22
CA PRO A 54 -13.08 -4.29 -2.28
C PRO A 54 -12.97 -4.76 -0.82
N VAL A 55 -13.69 -5.83 -0.47
CA VAL A 55 -13.71 -6.42 0.88
C VAL A 55 -12.69 -7.56 1.00
N GLU A 56 -12.68 -8.46 0.03
CA GLU A 56 -11.84 -9.66 0.05
C GLU A 56 -11.46 -10.19 -1.33
N ASP A 57 -10.33 -10.87 -1.38
CA ASP A 57 -9.84 -11.56 -2.57
C ASP A 57 -9.88 -13.07 -2.34
N LEU A 58 -10.62 -13.76 -3.20
CA LEU A 58 -10.72 -15.21 -3.22
C LEU A 58 -9.72 -15.79 -4.23
N PHE A 59 -8.78 -16.59 -3.74
CA PHE A 59 -7.82 -17.33 -4.54
C PHE A 59 -8.19 -18.80 -4.54
N VAL A 60 -8.32 -19.38 -5.72
CA VAL A 60 -8.50 -20.82 -5.91
C VAL A 60 -7.28 -21.33 -6.68
N VAL A 61 -6.43 -22.08 -5.99
CA VAL A 61 -5.19 -22.63 -6.54
C VAL A 61 -5.37 -24.14 -6.73
N PRO A 62 -5.25 -24.67 -7.95
CA PRO A 62 -5.28 -26.12 -8.16
C PRO A 62 -3.96 -26.72 -7.66
N SER A 63 -4.06 -27.83 -6.93
CA SER A 63 -2.93 -28.60 -6.43
C SER A 63 -2.50 -29.66 -7.44
N GLU A 64 -1.52 -30.47 -7.04
CA GLU A 64 -1.21 -31.70 -7.72
C GLU A 64 -2.40 -32.66 -7.78
N ASN A 65 -2.57 -33.30 -8.94
CA ASN A 65 -3.48 -34.43 -9.10
C ASN A 65 -2.84 -35.62 -8.39
N LEU A 66 -3.52 -36.20 -7.41
CA LEU A 66 -3.04 -37.40 -6.76
C LEU A 66 -3.21 -38.63 -7.68
N PRO A 67 -2.45 -39.72 -7.44
CA PRO A 67 -2.51 -40.94 -8.26
C PRO A 67 -3.89 -41.62 -8.30
N ASP A 68 -4.75 -41.29 -7.35
CA ASP A 68 -6.13 -41.78 -7.20
C ASP A 68 -7.14 -40.98 -8.06
N GLY A 69 -6.69 -39.97 -8.81
CA GLY A 69 -7.53 -39.08 -9.60
C GLY A 69 -8.13 -37.92 -8.82
N SER A 70 -7.81 -37.78 -7.52
CA SER A 70 -8.26 -36.66 -6.70
C SER A 70 -7.50 -35.39 -7.05
N VAL A 71 -8.22 -34.27 -7.22
CA VAL A 71 -7.62 -32.94 -7.42
C VAL A 71 -7.77 -32.14 -6.15
N GLY A 72 -6.65 -31.79 -5.52
CA GLY A 72 -6.66 -30.88 -4.39
C GLY A 72 -6.85 -29.43 -4.84
N PHE A 73 -7.59 -28.63 -4.07
CA PHE A 73 -7.67 -27.18 -4.26
C PHE A 73 -7.28 -26.47 -2.98
N ARG A 74 -6.42 -25.45 -3.10
CA ARG A 74 -6.13 -24.53 -2.01
C ARG A 74 -6.97 -23.27 -2.20
N ILE A 75 -7.88 -23.03 -1.26
CA ILE A 75 -8.76 -21.87 -1.25
C ILE A 75 -8.25 -20.90 -0.19
N LEU A 76 -7.94 -19.67 -0.60
CA LEU A 76 -7.46 -18.62 0.30
C LEU A 76 -8.38 -17.42 0.17
N ILE A 77 -8.81 -16.87 1.30
CA ILE A 77 -9.60 -15.65 1.36
C ILE A 77 -8.72 -14.61 2.02
N ASN A 78 -8.29 -13.62 1.24
CA ASN A 78 -7.40 -12.56 1.69
C ASN A 78 -8.21 -11.26 1.79
N PRO A 79 -8.64 -10.85 3.00
CA PRO A 79 -9.37 -9.61 3.16
C PRO A 79 -8.45 -8.40 2.90
N LEU A 80 -9.05 -7.31 2.42
CA LEU A 80 -8.45 -5.97 2.35
C LEU A 80 -7.27 -5.74 1.40
N ILE A 81 -6.90 -6.68 0.51
CA ILE A 81 -5.82 -6.47 -0.47
C ILE A 81 -6.06 -5.20 -1.31
N TRP A 82 -7.31 -4.93 -1.68
CA TRP A 82 -7.67 -3.75 -2.46
C TRP A 82 -7.25 -2.42 -1.79
N TRP A 83 -7.26 -2.35 -0.45
CA TRP A 83 -6.89 -1.14 0.29
C TRP A 83 -5.40 -0.81 0.23
N MET A 84 -4.54 -1.79 -0.09
CA MET A 84 -3.13 -1.54 -0.37
C MET A 84 -2.95 -0.60 -1.55
N TRP A 85 -3.81 -0.71 -2.56
CA TRP A 85 -3.80 0.17 -3.71
C TRP A 85 -4.38 1.55 -3.40
N VAL A 86 -5.34 1.64 -2.48
CA VAL A 86 -5.92 2.91 -2.01
C VAL A 86 -4.92 3.71 -1.18
N ALA A 87 -4.07 3.04 -0.40
CA ALA A 87 -3.08 3.70 0.44
C ALA A 87 -2.12 4.60 -0.35
N GLY A 88 -1.72 4.20 -1.57
CA GLY A 88 -0.82 4.99 -2.42
C GLY A 88 -1.37 6.39 -2.75
N PRO A 89 -2.53 6.50 -3.42
CA PRO A 89 -3.18 7.78 -3.67
C PRO A 89 -3.49 8.59 -2.40
N VAL A 90 -3.91 7.93 -1.31
CA VAL A 90 -4.16 8.61 -0.03
C VAL A 90 -2.90 9.27 0.52
N MET A 91 -1.74 8.58 0.46
CA MET A 91 -0.46 9.14 0.90
C MET A 91 0.00 10.31 0.01
N VAL A 92 -0.19 10.20 -1.31
CA VAL A 92 0.11 11.30 -2.24
C VAL A 92 -0.76 12.52 -1.93
N LEU A 93 -2.07 12.33 -1.79
CA LEU A 93 -3.00 13.40 -1.43
C LEU A 93 -2.67 14.03 -0.08
N GLY A 94 -2.40 13.20 0.93
CA GLY A 94 -1.97 13.66 2.25
C GLY A 94 -0.69 14.50 2.19
N THR A 95 0.28 14.09 1.37
CA THR A 95 1.53 14.82 1.16
C THR A 95 1.29 16.17 0.48
N VAL A 96 0.45 16.20 -0.56
CA VAL A 96 0.07 17.45 -1.25
C VAL A 96 -0.62 18.42 -0.29
N VAL A 97 -1.52 17.92 0.58
CA VAL A 97 -2.19 18.74 1.60
C VAL A 97 -1.19 19.24 2.64
N ALA A 98 -0.25 18.41 3.08
CA ALA A 98 0.77 18.81 4.06
C ALA A 98 1.73 19.87 3.52
N LEU A 99 2.09 19.78 2.25
CA LEU A 99 2.94 20.75 1.56
C LEU A 99 2.17 21.96 1.05
N TRP A 100 0.84 22.00 1.25
CA TRP A 100 0.04 23.13 0.81
C TRP A 100 0.53 24.41 1.50
N PRO A 101 0.76 25.49 0.76
CA PRO A 101 1.30 26.72 1.32
C PRO A 101 0.39 27.24 2.44
N GLN A 102 0.92 27.18 3.66
CA GLN A 102 0.32 27.78 4.85
C GLN A 102 0.71 29.27 4.87
N PRO A 103 -0.20 30.20 5.17
CA PRO A 103 0.17 31.58 5.44
C PRO A 103 1.13 31.58 6.63
N SER A 104 2.41 31.90 6.37
CA SER A 104 3.40 32.01 7.42
C SER A 104 2.92 33.09 8.39
N PRO A 105 2.69 32.79 9.69
CA PRO A 105 2.37 33.83 10.64
C PRO A 105 3.57 34.76 10.65
N SER A 106 3.34 35.99 10.20
CA SER A 106 4.34 37.06 10.21
C SER A 106 4.93 37.08 11.61
N ARG A 107 6.22 36.69 11.70
CA ARG A 107 6.94 36.67 12.95
C ARG A 107 6.95 38.10 13.46
N VAL A 108 6.07 38.40 14.42
CA VAL A 108 6.00 39.71 15.05
C VAL A 108 7.36 39.91 15.70
N MET A 109 8.18 40.74 15.05
CA MET A 109 9.50 41.10 15.53
C MET A 109 9.26 41.96 16.77
N VAL A 110 9.41 41.36 17.95
CA VAL A 110 9.34 42.11 19.21
C VAL A 110 10.52 43.07 19.20
N PRO A 111 10.29 44.40 19.22
CA PRO A 111 11.40 45.34 19.20
C PRO A 111 12.21 45.15 20.48
N SER A 112 13.47 44.78 20.32
CA SER A 112 14.46 44.82 21.39
C SER A 112 14.48 46.25 21.91
N ARG A 113 14.03 46.46 23.16
CA ARG A 113 14.21 47.75 23.83
C ARG A 113 15.72 48.00 23.91
N THR A 114 16.25 48.78 22.97
CA THR A 114 17.58 49.36 23.09
C THR A 114 17.69 50.01 24.45
N SER A 115 18.66 49.51 25.21
CA SER A 115 19.00 49.95 26.56
C SER A 115 19.09 51.48 26.61
N ARG A 116 18.09 52.09 27.24
CA ARG A 116 18.16 53.49 27.70
C ARG A 116 19.08 53.66 28.91
N ALA A 117 19.70 52.57 29.40
CA ALA A 117 20.58 52.57 30.56
C ALA A 117 22.01 53.07 30.25
N ALA A 118 22.45 53.05 28.99
CA ALA A 118 23.77 53.54 28.62
C ALA A 118 23.86 55.09 28.62
N ALA A 119 22.73 55.79 28.47
CA ALA A 119 22.72 57.26 28.41
C ALA A 119 22.75 57.93 29.80
N SER A 120 22.31 57.26 30.86
CA SER A 120 22.31 57.82 32.21
C SER A 120 23.65 57.65 32.96
N ALA A 121 24.54 56.77 32.48
CA ALA A 121 25.83 56.53 33.12
C ALA A 121 26.94 57.53 32.69
N GLY A 122 26.80 58.17 31.52
CA GLY A 122 27.77 59.15 31.03
C GLY A 122 27.58 60.58 31.57
N ALA A 123 26.36 60.93 31.99
CA ALA A 123 26.03 62.28 32.43
C ALA A 123 26.54 62.62 33.84
N THR A 124 26.69 61.62 34.71
CA THR A 124 27.19 61.83 36.09
C THR A 124 28.71 61.89 36.19
N ALA A 125 29.46 61.44 35.17
CA ALA A 125 30.92 61.39 35.22
C ALA A 125 31.61 62.73 34.87
N ASN A 126 30.92 63.66 34.18
CA ASN A 126 31.54 64.88 33.65
C ASN A 126 31.36 66.13 34.54
N ALA A 127 30.74 66.01 35.71
CA ALA A 127 30.41 67.14 36.59
C ALA A 127 31.39 67.36 37.75
N ALA A 128 32.46 66.56 37.87
CA ALA A 128 33.32 66.54 39.06
C ALA A 128 34.80 66.87 38.77
N ARG A 129 35.07 67.96 38.04
CA ARG A 129 36.42 68.57 38.00
C ARG A 129 36.38 69.99 38.59
N PRO A 130 36.76 70.19 39.86
CA PRO A 130 37.03 71.52 40.38
C PRO A 130 38.35 72.06 39.83
N THR A 131 38.27 73.23 39.19
CA THR A 131 39.39 74.12 38.90
C THR A 131 39.99 74.61 40.21
N VAL A 132 41.29 74.41 40.44
CA VAL A 132 42.03 75.12 41.49
C VAL A 132 43.27 75.74 40.85
N ALA A 133 43.44 77.02 41.19
CA ALA A 133 44.46 77.96 40.76
C ALA A 133 45.87 77.61 41.23
#